data_AF-A0A6G9SK08-F1
#
_entry.id   AF-A0A6G9SK08-F1
#
_cell.length_a   1.000
_cell.length_b   1.000
_cell.length_c   1.000
_cell.angle_alpha   90.00
_cell.angle_beta   90.00
_cell.angle_gamma   90.00
#
_symmetry.space_group_name_H-M   'P 1'
#
loop_
_entity.id
_entity.type
_entity.pdbx_description
1 polymer ?
#
loop_
_entity_poly.entity_id
_entity_poly.type
_entity_poly.pdbx_seq_one_letter_code
_entity_poly.pdbx_strand_id
1 'polypeptide(L)'
;MIKPNVSNRRTSSSVVLEPEVAIAVIGLLSAASDGEGITIEEEYALSEMLGGISQFENYSDEDYRNLTDKVYSLLESTEPENLLAQAIDSLPDQDYCEAAYITALLVVGIDEEVPDSEQDYISSLQEDLNISDKRAQQIINEIFGEEDETEYEDEE
;
A
#
# COMPACT_ATOMS: atom_id res chain seq x y z
N MET A 1 12.94 -16.90 -51.74
CA MET A 1 12.95 -17.65 -50.46
C MET A 1 12.88 -16.64 -49.33
N ILE A 2 11.78 -16.67 -48.57
CA ILE A 2 11.54 -15.80 -47.41
C ILE A 2 12.15 -16.51 -46.19
N LYS A 3 12.97 -15.83 -45.40
CA LYS A 3 13.35 -16.28 -44.05
C LYS A 3 12.62 -15.38 -43.05
N PRO A 4 11.86 -15.94 -42.10
CA PRO A 4 11.23 -15.15 -41.06
C PRO A 4 12.29 -14.74 -40.04
N ASN A 5 12.37 -13.44 -39.71
CA ASN A 5 13.08 -13.02 -38.51
C ASN A 5 12.04 -12.89 -37.41
N VAL A 6 12.03 -13.85 -36.50
CA VAL A 6 11.12 -13.92 -35.36
C VAL A 6 11.52 -12.82 -34.39
N SER A 7 10.64 -11.84 -34.21
CA SER A 7 10.72 -10.84 -33.16
C SER A 7 10.81 -11.54 -31.81
N ASN A 8 11.99 -11.49 -31.18
CA ASN A 8 12.13 -11.85 -29.77
C ASN A 8 11.60 -10.67 -28.94
N ARG A 9 10.26 -10.58 -28.84
CA ARG A 9 9.61 -9.74 -27.86
C ARG A 9 9.93 -10.39 -26.52
N ARG A 10 10.84 -9.77 -25.74
CA ARG A 10 10.95 -10.08 -24.31
C ARG A 10 9.56 -9.83 -23.74
N THR A 11 8.79 -10.87 -23.53
CA THR A 11 7.67 -10.85 -22.60
C THR A 11 8.31 -10.56 -21.26
N SER A 12 8.22 -9.32 -20.80
CA SER A 12 8.28 -9.00 -19.38
C SER A 12 7.29 -9.94 -18.72
N SER A 13 7.80 -11.01 -18.12
CA SER A 13 7.03 -11.81 -17.18
C SER A 13 6.78 -10.86 -16.03
N SER A 14 5.72 -10.05 -16.11
CA SER A 14 5.23 -9.31 -14.95
C SER A 14 4.89 -10.39 -13.94
N VAL A 15 5.69 -10.51 -12.89
CA VAL A 15 5.40 -11.43 -11.81
C VAL A 15 4.19 -10.83 -11.12
N VAL A 16 3.02 -11.43 -11.37
CA VAL A 16 1.79 -11.02 -10.68
C VAL A 16 1.96 -11.48 -9.23
N LEU A 17 2.05 -10.53 -8.32
CA LEU A 17 2.08 -10.79 -6.89
C LEU A 17 0.69 -11.25 -6.44
N GLU A 18 0.63 -11.99 -5.34
CA GLU A 18 -0.65 -12.19 -4.66
C GLU A 18 -1.16 -10.82 -4.19
N PRO A 19 -2.46 -10.51 -4.32
CA PRO A 19 -2.98 -9.18 -3.99
C PRO A 19 -2.64 -8.71 -2.56
N GLU A 20 -2.66 -9.63 -1.60
CA GLU A 20 -2.32 -9.35 -0.20
C GLU A 20 -0.82 -9.07 -0.04
N VAL A 21 0.03 -9.74 -0.82
CA VAL A 21 1.48 -9.43 -0.90
C VAL A 21 1.70 -8.05 -1.51
N ALA A 22 0.93 -7.69 -2.54
CA ALA A 22 1.00 -6.37 -3.15
C ALA A 22 0.62 -5.25 -2.17
N ILE A 23 -0.46 -5.42 -1.40
CA ILE A 23 -0.86 -4.47 -0.34
C ILE A 23 0.27 -4.30 0.68
N ALA A 24 0.83 -5.40 1.18
CA ALA A 24 1.90 -5.36 2.17
C ALA A 24 3.19 -4.71 1.64
N VAL A 25 3.55 -4.98 0.38
CA VAL A 25 4.67 -4.32 -0.30
C VAL A 25 4.46 -2.82 -0.39
N ILE A 26 3.26 -2.37 -0.78
CA ILE A 26 2.94 -0.93 -0.89
C ILE A 26 3.04 -0.28 0.49
N GLY A 27 2.45 -0.88 1.53
CA GLY A 27 2.55 -0.36 2.90
C GLY A 27 4.01 -0.22 3.37
N LEU A 28 4.82 -1.26 3.15
CA LEU A 28 6.22 -1.26 3.59
C LEU A 28 7.11 -0.28 2.82
N LEU A 29 6.88 -0.12 1.50
CA LEU A 29 7.58 0.89 0.71
C LEU A 29 7.14 2.32 1.10
N SER A 30 5.93 2.48 1.64
CA SER A 30 5.43 3.77 2.14
C SER A 30 6.16 4.18 3.43
N ALA A 31 6.39 3.24 4.36
CA ALA A 31 7.25 3.48 5.54
C ALA A 31 8.66 3.96 5.14
N ALA A 32 9.22 3.41 4.06
CA ALA A 32 10.55 3.76 3.62
C ALA A 32 10.62 5.07 2.80
N SER A 33 9.51 5.77 2.59
CA SER A 33 9.40 6.82 1.57
C SER A 33 10.08 8.14 1.95
N ASP A 34 10.29 8.38 3.24
CA ASP A 34 11.03 9.53 3.77
C ASP A 34 12.56 9.43 3.58
N GLY A 35 13.06 8.24 3.23
CA GLY A 35 14.48 7.95 3.05
C GLY A 35 15.25 7.62 4.34
N GLU A 36 14.58 7.52 5.49
CA GLU A 36 15.16 7.03 6.74
C GLU A 36 15.15 5.49 6.83
N GLY A 37 14.35 4.85 5.96
CA GLY A 37 14.21 3.40 5.87
C GLY A 37 13.25 2.86 6.91
N ILE A 38 12.95 1.56 6.84
CA ILE A 38 11.92 0.95 7.68
C ILE A 38 12.44 0.80 9.12
N THR A 39 11.76 1.44 10.07
CA THR A 39 11.97 1.26 11.49
C THR A 39 11.25 0.03 12.03
N ILE A 40 11.68 -0.44 13.21
CA ILE A 40 11.01 -1.56 13.89
C ILE A 40 9.57 -1.20 14.25
N GLU A 41 9.30 0.06 14.59
CA GLU A 41 7.96 0.52 14.98
C GLU A 41 6.99 0.47 13.81
N GLU A 42 7.43 0.91 12.62
CA GLU A 42 6.64 0.82 11.38
C GLU A 42 6.42 -0.63 10.92
N GLU A 43 7.41 -1.52 11.09
CA GLU A 43 7.25 -2.94 10.78
C GLU A 43 6.20 -3.61 11.67
N TYR A 44 6.23 -3.36 12.98
CA TYR A 44 5.23 -3.89 13.91
C TYR A 44 3.85 -3.29 13.63
N ALA A 45 3.80 -1.98 13.41
CA ALA A 45 2.57 -1.27 13.14
C ALA A 45 1.92 -1.74 11.83
N LEU A 46 2.71 -2.00 10.78
CA LEU A 46 2.20 -2.58 9.53
C LEU A 46 1.45 -3.89 9.79
N SER A 47 2.00 -4.79 10.61
CA SER A 47 1.34 -6.07 10.91
C SER A 47 0.00 -5.90 11.63
N GLU A 48 -0.06 -4.98 12.60
CA GLU A 48 -1.30 -4.65 13.31
C GLU A 48 -2.32 -3.96 12.40
N MET A 49 -1.86 -3.05 11.53
CA MET A 49 -2.69 -2.30 10.58
C MET A 49 -3.31 -3.21 9.52
N LEU A 50 -2.54 -4.16 8.99
CA LEU A 50 -3.06 -5.16 8.06
C LEU A 50 -4.21 -5.94 8.70
N GLY A 51 -4.16 -6.27 9.99
CA GLY A 51 -5.25 -6.92 10.71
C GLY A 51 -6.57 -6.14 10.76
N GLY A 52 -6.52 -4.82 10.60
CA GLY A 52 -7.70 -3.96 10.49
C GLY A 52 -8.32 -3.92 9.08
N ILE A 53 -7.66 -4.50 8.08
CA ILE A 53 -8.07 -4.46 6.68
C ILE A 53 -8.81 -5.74 6.31
N SER A 54 -9.93 -5.60 5.60
CA SER A 54 -10.83 -6.73 5.29
C SER A 54 -10.15 -7.90 4.57
N GLN A 55 -9.13 -7.61 3.74
CA GLN A 55 -8.35 -8.58 2.99
C GLN A 55 -7.51 -9.51 3.89
N PHE A 56 -7.24 -9.11 5.14
CA PHE A 56 -6.43 -9.87 6.10
C PHE A 56 -7.22 -10.34 7.31
N GLU A 57 -8.55 -10.17 7.34
CA GLU A 57 -9.40 -10.48 8.52
C GLU A 57 -9.25 -11.94 9.02
N ASN A 58 -8.91 -12.85 8.11
CA ASN A 58 -8.79 -14.30 8.35
C ASN A 58 -7.34 -14.77 8.47
N TYR A 59 -6.36 -13.86 8.46
CA TYR A 59 -4.95 -14.23 8.58
C TYR A 59 -4.65 -14.74 9.99
N SER A 60 -3.97 -15.88 10.06
CA SER A 60 -3.35 -16.37 11.28
C SER A 60 -1.95 -15.79 11.48
N ASP A 61 -1.38 -15.93 12.68
CA ASP A 61 0.02 -15.59 12.96
C ASP A 61 1.00 -16.26 11.97
N GLU A 62 0.69 -17.47 11.50
CA GLU A 62 1.50 -18.18 10.50
C GLU A 62 1.38 -17.54 9.12
N ASP A 63 0.18 -17.07 8.73
CA ASP A 63 -0.04 -16.38 7.47
C ASP A 63 0.70 -15.04 7.42
N TYR A 64 0.67 -14.27 8.52
CA TYR A 64 1.45 -13.03 8.63
C TYR A 64 2.95 -13.28 8.52
N ARG A 65 3.49 -14.31 9.20
CA ARG A 65 4.91 -14.67 9.05
C ARG A 65 5.27 -15.02 7.61
N ASN A 66 4.44 -15.82 6.95
CA ASN A 66 4.65 -16.19 5.55
C ASN A 66 4.57 -14.97 4.62
N LEU A 67 3.67 -14.03 4.89
CA LEU A 67 3.55 -12.76 4.17
C LEU A 67 4.82 -11.93 4.33
N THR A 68 5.28 -11.72 5.57
CA THR A 68 6.51 -10.99 5.88
C THR A 68 7.71 -11.60 5.18
N ASP A 69 7.88 -12.93 5.24
CA ASP A 69 8.98 -13.64 4.56
C ASP A 69 8.95 -13.44 3.03
N LYS A 70 7.75 -13.44 2.42
CA LYS A 70 7.57 -13.18 0.98
C LYS A 70 7.96 -11.74 0.64
N VAL A 71 7.49 -10.76 1.41
CA VAL A 71 7.77 -9.34 1.19
C VAL A 71 9.27 -9.05 1.29
N TYR A 72 9.94 -9.57 2.32
CA TYR A 72 11.39 -9.42 2.45
C TYR A 72 12.17 -10.05 1.28
N SER A 73 11.76 -11.26 0.86
CA SER A 73 12.37 -11.92 -0.30
C SER A 73 12.23 -11.09 -1.58
N LEU A 74 11.13 -10.36 -1.74
CA LEU A 74 10.91 -9.46 -2.88
C LEU A 74 11.80 -8.22 -2.80
N LEU A 75 11.91 -7.60 -1.63
CA LEU A 75 12.77 -6.42 -1.40
C LEU A 75 14.25 -6.71 -1.63
N GLU A 76 14.72 -7.91 -1.26
CA GLU A 76 16.13 -8.30 -1.50
C GLU A 76 16.43 -8.56 -2.98
N SER A 77 15.43 -8.93 -3.77
CA SER A 77 15.60 -9.41 -5.15
C SER A 77 15.19 -8.40 -6.22
N THR A 78 14.44 -7.35 -5.85
CA THR A 78 13.83 -6.41 -6.78
C THR A 78 14.07 -4.96 -6.34
N GLU A 79 14.42 -4.09 -7.28
CA GLU A 79 14.56 -2.66 -6.98
C GLU A 79 13.21 -2.05 -6.55
N PRO A 80 13.18 -1.14 -5.56
CA PRO A 80 11.94 -0.59 -4.98
C PRO A 80 10.94 -0.06 -6.02
N GLU A 81 11.40 0.73 -6.99
CA GLU A 81 10.54 1.31 -8.04
C GLU A 81 9.88 0.22 -8.91
N ASN A 82 10.65 -0.82 -9.28
CA ASN A 82 10.13 -1.94 -10.07
C ASN A 82 9.18 -2.81 -9.24
N LEU A 83 9.41 -2.91 -7.94
CA LEU A 83 8.58 -3.68 -7.03
C LEU A 83 7.24 -2.96 -6.76
N LEU A 84 7.27 -1.64 -6.57
CA LEU A 84 6.07 -0.81 -6.44
C LEU A 84 5.18 -0.93 -7.67
N ALA A 85 5.75 -0.77 -8.88
CA ALA A 85 5.01 -0.92 -10.12
C ALA A 85 4.37 -2.32 -10.27
N GLN A 86 5.11 -3.38 -9.90
CA GLN A 86 4.57 -4.74 -9.91
C GLN A 86 3.45 -4.95 -8.89
N ALA A 87 3.56 -4.34 -7.70
CA ALA A 87 2.52 -4.42 -6.68
C ALA A 87 1.24 -3.74 -7.16
N ILE A 88 1.32 -2.51 -7.69
CA ILE A 88 0.18 -1.79 -8.26
C ILE A 88 -0.49 -2.60 -9.38
N ASP A 89 0.29 -3.13 -10.32
CA ASP A 89 -0.20 -3.98 -11.42
C ASP A 89 -0.87 -5.29 -10.95
N SER A 90 -0.63 -5.71 -9.71
CA SER A 90 -1.15 -6.95 -9.13
C SER A 90 -2.45 -6.78 -8.35
N LEU A 91 -2.91 -5.54 -8.16
CA LEU A 91 -4.18 -5.27 -7.47
C LEU A 91 -5.36 -5.51 -8.44
N PRO A 92 -6.29 -6.42 -8.12
CA PRO A 92 -7.29 -6.90 -9.08
C PRO A 92 -8.43 -5.92 -9.34
N ASP A 93 -8.76 -5.07 -8.36
CA ASP A 93 -9.90 -4.16 -8.41
C ASP A 93 -9.74 -2.97 -7.45
N GLN A 94 -10.74 -2.09 -7.46
CA GLN A 94 -10.74 -0.86 -6.69
C GLN A 94 -10.70 -1.10 -5.17
N ASP A 95 -11.28 -2.19 -4.66
CA ASP A 95 -11.30 -2.45 -3.22
C ASP A 95 -9.89 -2.79 -2.73
N TYR A 96 -9.11 -3.51 -3.54
CA TYR A 96 -7.69 -3.78 -3.28
C TYR A 96 -6.81 -2.53 -3.46
N CYS A 97 -7.11 -1.67 -4.44
CA CYS A 97 -6.43 -0.36 -4.57
C CYS A 97 -6.66 0.51 -3.33
N GLU A 98 -7.90 0.61 -2.85
CA GLU A 98 -8.23 1.37 -1.66
C GLU A 98 -7.60 0.76 -0.40
N ALA A 99 -7.59 -0.58 -0.26
CA ALA A 99 -6.90 -1.25 0.83
C ALA A 99 -5.39 -0.95 0.85
N ALA A 100 -4.73 -0.94 -0.31
CA ALA A 100 -3.32 -0.57 -0.42
C ALA A 100 -3.09 0.90 -0.02
N TYR A 101 -3.96 1.80 -0.46
CA TYR A 101 -3.89 3.22 -0.11
C TYR A 101 -4.11 3.48 1.38
N ILE A 102 -5.11 2.81 1.98
CA ILE A 102 -5.38 2.84 3.42
C ILE A 102 -4.16 2.37 4.20
N THR A 103 -3.52 1.27 3.77
CA THR A 103 -2.31 0.73 4.40
C THR A 103 -1.19 1.77 4.39
N ALA A 104 -0.94 2.39 3.23
CA ALA A 104 0.09 3.42 3.09
C ALA A 104 -0.16 4.64 3.99
N LEU A 105 -1.41 5.12 4.02
CA LEU A 105 -1.82 6.23 4.88
C LEU A 105 -1.61 5.94 6.35
N LEU A 106 -2.03 4.75 6.81
CA LEU A 106 -1.88 4.36 8.21
C LEU A 106 -0.41 4.31 8.61
N VAL A 107 0.43 3.70 7.77
CA VAL A 107 1.87 3.56 8.03
C VAL A 107 2.56 4.92 8.08
N VAL A 108 2.35 5.77 7.08
CA VAL A 108 2.92 7.13 7.04
C VAL A 108 2.42 8.00 8.20
N GLY A 109 1.17 7.81 8.62
CA GLY A 109 0.57 8.55 9.72
C GLY A 109 0.89 8.00 11.12
N ILE A 110 1.78 7.01 11.26
CA ILE A 110 2.18 6.46 12.57
C ILE A 110 2.83 7.55 13.43
N ASP A 111 3.75 8.28 12.82
CA ASP A 111 4.38 9.41 13.44
C ASP A 111 3.44 10.61 13.25
N GLU A 112 3.05 11.29 14.34
CA GLU A 112 2.08 12.41 14.31
C GLU A 112 2.54 13.60 13.43
N GLU A 113 3.74 13.52 12.85
CA GLU A 113 4.29 14.46 11.87
C GLU A 113 4.46 13.77 10.51
N VAL A 114 3.64 14.15 9.52
CA VAL A 114 3.78 13.68 8.13
C VAL A 114 4.57 14.71 7.30
N PRO A 115 5.89 14.55 7.08
CA PRO A 115 6.70 15.44 6.26
C PRO A 115 6.19 15.60 4.81
N ASP A 116 6.56 16.72 4.18
CA ASP A 116 6.16 17.05 2.80
C ASP A 116 6.51 15.94 1.80
N SER A 117 7.64 15.24 2.00
CA SER A 117 8.08 14.13 1.15
C SER A 117 7.11 12.94 1.16
N GLU A 118 6.52 12.64 2.31
CA GLU A 118 5.54 11.58 2.44
C GLU A 118 4.18 12.00 1.88
N GLN A 119 3.81 13.27 2.02
CA GLN A 119 2.61 13.82 1.38
C GLN A 119 2.71 13.76 -0.16
N ASP A 120 3.88 14.08 -0.72
CA ASP A 120 4.17 13.96 -2.15
C ASP A 120 4.11 12.49 -2.61
N TYR A 121 4.66 11.57 -1.81
CA TYR A 121 4.59 10.13 -2.07
C TYR A 121 3.14 9.62 -2.05
N ILE A 122 2.36 9.94 -1.02
CA ILE A 122 0.96 9.53 -0.88
C ILE A 122 0.11 10.08 -2.02
N SER A 123 0.34 11.34 -2.42
CA SER A 123 -0.35 11.94 -3.57
C SER A 123 -0.02 11.21 -4.88
N SER A 124 1.25 10.84 -5.08
CA SER A 124 1.66 10.07 -6.27
C SER A 124 1.05 8.68 -6.27
N LEU A 125 1.07 8.00 -5.12
CA LEU A 125 0.47 6.69 -4.94
C LEU A 125 -1.04 6.70 -5.20
N GLN A 126 -1.75 7.76 -4.77
CA GLN A 126 -3.17 7.95 -5.06
C GLN A 126 -3.46 7.94 -6.56
N GLU A 127 -2.64 8.68 -7.35
CA GLU A 127 -2.77 8.74 -8.80
C GLU A 127 -2.48 7.39 -9.45
N ASP A 128 -1.42 6.72 -9.03
CA ASP A 128 -1.00 5.41 -9.56
C ASP A 128 -2.03 4.31 -9.28
N LEU A 129 -2.69 4.36 -8.11
CA LEU A 129 -3.79 3.47 -7.75
C LEU A 129 -5.12 3.86 -8.43
N ASN A 130 -5.13 4.93 -9.22
CA ASN A 130 -6.29 5.47 -9.92
C ASN A 130 -7.46 5.78 -8.97
N ILE A 131 -7.13 6.30 -7.78
CA ILE A 131 -8.10 6.75 -6.79
C ILE A 131 -8.39 8.23 -7.05
N SER A 132 -9.68 8.58 -7.20
CA SER A 132 -10.07 9.98 -7.40
C SER A 132 -9.82 10.81 -6.13
N ASP A 133 -9.45 12.08 -6.27
CA ASP A 133 -9.23 13.01 -5.14
C ASP A 133 -10.40 13.00 -4.14
N LYS A 134 -11.63 12.95 -4.66
CA LYS A 134 -12.83 12.88 -3.83
C LYS A 134 -12.83 11.63 -2.94
N ARG A 135 -12.48 10.47 -3.51
CA ARG A 135 -12.46 9.21 -2.76
C ARG A 135 -11.28 9.16 -1.80
N ALA A 136 -10.10 9.64 -2.22
CA ALA A 136 -8.94 9.76 -1.36
C ALA A 136 -9.24 10.61 -0.11
N GLN A 137 -9.89 11.78 -0.29
CA GLN A 137 -10.31 12.62 0.83
C GLN A 137 -11.35 11.93 1.73
N GLN A 138 -12.28 11.16 1.16
CA GLN A 138 -13.23 10.38 1.96
C GLN A 138 -12.51 9.34 2.82
N ILE A 139 -11.55 8.60 2.25
CA ILE A 139 -10.73 7.62 2.97
C ILE A 139 -9.94 8.30 4.09
N ILE A 140 -9.26 9.41 3.82
CA ILE A 140 -8.51 10.16 4.83
C ILE A 140 -9.44 10.60 5.97
N ASN A 141 -10.63 11.11 5.66
CA ASN A 141 -11.61 11.50 6.68
C ASN A 141 -12.16 10.30 7.45
N GLU A 142 -12.35 9.14 6.82
CA GLU A 142 -12.80 7.90 7.46
C GLU A 142 -11.77 7.37 8.47
N ILE A 143 -10.48 7.60 8.22
CA ILE A 143 -9.37 7.11 9.06
C ILE A 143 -8.97 8.13 10.14
N PHE A 144 -8.80 9.39 9.75
CA PHE A 144 -8.20 10.44 10.58
C PHE A 144 -9.14 11.59 10.90
N GLY A 145 -10.36 11.59 10.35
CA GLY A 145 -11.34 12.62 10.67
C GLY A 145 -11.75 12.50 12.13
N GLU A 146 -11.81 13.64 12.82
CA GLU A 146 -12.54 13.71 14.08
C GLU A 146 -14.01 13.40 13.76
N GLU A 147 -14.61 12.43 14.46
CA GLU A 147 -16.07 12.38 14.52
C GLU A 147 -16.49 13.74 15.09
N ASP A 148 -17.05 14.61 14.25
CA ASP A 148 -17.76 15.79 14.72
C ASP A 148 -18.82 15.27 15.71
N GLU A 149 -18.50 15.27 17.00
CA GLU A 149 -19.45 15.11 18.09
C GLU A 149 -20.52 16.13 17.78
N THR A 150 -21.69 15.65 17.34
CA THR A 150 -22.87 16.48 17.17
C THR A 150 -23.13 17.09 18.55
N GLU A 151 -22.69 18.33 18.74
CA GLU A 151 -22.99 19.15 19.89
C GLU A 151 -24.51 19.30 19.88
N TYR A 152 -25.20 18.45 20.63
CA TYR A 152 -26.59 18.66 20.96
C TYR A 152 -26.59 19.91 21.84
N GLU A 153 -26.73 21.08 21.20
CA GLU A 153 -27.21 22.27 21.86
C GLU A 153 -28.63 21.95 22.36
N ASP A 154 -28.72 21.35 23.56
CA ASP A 154 -29.94 21.36 24.36
C ASP A 154 -30.21 22.83 24.71
N GLU A 155 -30.95 23.51 23.82
CA GLU A 155 -31.64 24.75 24.17
C GLU A 155 -32.72 24.43 25.22
N GLU A 156 -32.44 24.64 26.51
CA GLU A 156 -33.42 25.11 27.51
C GLU A 156 -32.80 26.01 28.61
#